data_AF-A0A970EKS5-F1
#
_entry.id   AF-A0A970EKS5-F1
#
_cell.length_a   1.000
_cell.length_b   1.000
_cell.length_c   1.000
_cell.angle_alpha   90.00
_cell.angle_beta   90.00
_cell.angle_gamma   90.00
#
_symmetry.space_group_name_H-M   'P 1'
#
loop_
_entity.id
_entity.type
_entity.pdbx_description
1 polymer ?
#
loop_
_entity_poly.entity_id
_entity_poly.type
_entity_poly.pdbx_seq_one_letter_code
_entity_poly.pdbx_strand_id
1 'polypeptide(L)'
;MKKKILPVFIVLAIALCIVSLLKVGAEGKKKPGDFVERVGVLFAEEIKMIYVEGGTFTLGWTAKEGKPPPYTEPVENVSVSSFYISETEVTENLWRAVMGQEPADSNFANYPKTMIDFYEVQEFLGRLYVLTGKVYRLPTEAEWEFAAKGGKPGLAAGHQEYLFAGGDIEEEVAVFGGFRPEPVKSRKPNILGIYDMSGNVEEWVWNAWSSNHVGGVDPVGIDSPVHAQRTRRGGTFTGESFTRYATARQIRSIEGSDPGLGFRIALSADQTSVPPGMVIPREIRRPVVDERAVPNTYRDPRWVTGDEYVWDGDIMGLGGATIKVWETGEIVVRPHNPFEGTIAGQWYTVNNIGLILVPNDGGERITIPYIFMAPEMVVVMNDRRNAFMAPTGRYHKVLESTLSKGTIAKPVVPDLVPTEEIKAGVKLAAANHQLWDMDNIPEEARGQDPRLIDGPDHGWWMGFGAGGEHTYRQDFDPDGQFRFSVYTPGQWNNILARGEWFTVNDMLLRVIGPDGRTNDFLYVVADTPVYPLRHLSFQDYERGDSRLFTRYPNQFVFGHDYEIPIGNPVLMGNTTFRQAPPSPRPCPGIPGKGSCGNTIYDCTCPVKP
;
A
#
# COMPACT_ATOMS: atom_id res chain seq x y z
N MET A 1 -76.63 -44.74 3.05
CA MET A 1 -76.22 -43.33 2.85
C MET A 1 -74.81 -43.01 3.40
N LYS A 2 -73.92 -44.02 3.47
CA LYS A 2 -72.48 -43.88 3.68
C LYS A 2 -71.80 -44.21 2.34
N LYS A 3 -70.66 -43.57 2.02
CA LYS A 3 -69.71 -43.79 0.90
C LYS A 3 -69.54 -42.70 -0.19
N LYS A 4 -70.37 -41.65 -0.29
CA LYS A 4 -70.17 -40.59 -1.32
C LYS A 4 -69.60 -39.25 -0.82
N ILE A 5 -69.54 -39.02 0.48
CA ILE A 5 -69.13 -37.71 1.05
C ILE A 5 -67.63 -37.71 1.46
N LEU A 6 -67.08 -38.87 1.83
CA LEU A 6 -65.67 -38.99 2.24
C LEU A 6 -64.65 -38.65 1.13
N PRO A 7 -64.86 -38.99 -0.16
CA PRO A 7 -63.92 -38.61 -1.22
C PRO A 7 -63.87 -37.09 -1.44
N VAL A 8 -65.00 -36.40 -1.26
CA VAL A 8 -65.11 -34.95 -1.49
C VAL A 8 -64.34 -34.17 -0.42
N PHE A 9 -64.42 -34.58 0.85
CA PHE A 9 -63.65 -33.95 1.92
C PHE A 9 -62.15 -34.20 1.82
N ILE A 10 -61.73 -35.39 1.34
CA ILE A 10 -60.31 -35.69 1.11
C ILE A 10 -59.76 -34.87 -0.06
N VAL A 11 -60.52 -34.73 -1.16
CA VAL A 11 -60.12 -33.90 -2.30
C VAL A 11 -60.07 -32.42 -1.92
N LEU A 12 -61.03 -31.92 -1.12
CA LEU A 12 -61.00 -30.54 -0.60
C LEU A 12 -59.83 -30.31 0.36
N ALA A 13 -59.51 -31.26 1.24
CA ALA A 13 -58.38 -31.15 2.15
C ALA A 13 -57.03 -31.19 1.40
N ILE A 14 -56.90 -32.04 0.37
CA ILE A 14 -55.72 -32.09 -0.50
C ILE A 14 -55.60 -30.79 -1.31
N ALA A 15 -56.71 -30.27 -1.86
CA ALA A 15 -56.71 -28.99 -2.57
C ALA A 15 -56.33 -27.81 -1.64
N LEU A 16 -56.83 -27.79 -0.40
CA LEU A 16 -56.46 -26.79 0.61
C LEU A 16 -54.99 -26.92 1.05
N CYS A 17 -54.46 -28.14 1.18
CA CYS A 17 -53.03 -28.39 1.43
C CYS A 17 -52.15 -27.97 0.24
N ILE A 18 -52.58 -28.22 -1.00
CA ILE A 18 -51.86 -27.79 -2.21
C ILE A 18 -51.90 -26.26 -2.35
N VAL A 19 -53.03 -25.61 -2.05
CA VAL A 19 -53.14 -24.13 -2.06
C VAL A 19 -52.32 -23.50 -0.93
N SER A 20 -52.18 -24.15 0.22
CA SER A 20 -51.30 -23.67 1.30
C SER A 20 -49.82 -23.93 1.00
N LEU A 21 -49.45 -25.07 0.37
CA LEU A 21 -48.10 -25.34 -0.15
C LEU A 21 -47.71 -24.38 -1.29
N LEU A 22 -48.64 -24.02 -2.18
CA LEU A 22 -48.44 -23.04 -3.24
C LEU A 22 -48.35 -21.60 -2.70
N LYS A 23 -49.00 -21.29 -1.57
CA LYS A 23 -48.82 -20.00 -0.87
C LYS A 23 -47.49 -19.91 -0.11
N VAL A 24 -46.97 -21.01 0.43
CA VAL A 24 -45.65 -21.07 1.06
C VAL A 24 -44.52 -20.97 0.00
N GLY A 25 -44.77 -21.39 -1.25
CA GLY A 25 -43.84 -21.25 -2.37
C GLY A 25 -43.86 -19.90 -3.11
N ALA A 26 -44.64 -18.92 -2.65
CA ALA A 26 -44.81 -17.63 -3.33
C ALA A 26 -44.76 -16.43 -2.38
N GLU A 27 -44.07 -16.54 -1.24
CA GLU A 27 -43.41 -15.35 -0.68
C GLU A 27 -42.27 -15.01 -1.62
N GLY A 28 -42.53 -14.10 -2.57
CA GLY A 28 -41.48 -13.54 -3.40
C GLY A 28 -40.38 -13.05 -2.47
N LYS A 29 -39.17 -13.64 -2.57
CA LYS A 29 -38.00 -13.17 -1.83
C LYS A 29 -37.95 -11.66 -2.01
N LYS A 30 -38.26 -10.92 -0.94
CA LYS A 30 -38.17 -9.46 -0.95
C LYS A 30 -36.76 -9.14 -1.43
N LYS A 31 -36.62 -8.33 -2.48
CA LYS A 31 -35.29 -7.92 -2.94
C LYS A 31 -34.52 -7.43 -1.71
N PRO A 32 -33.27 -7.88 -1.51
CA PRO A 32 -32.49 -7.41 -0.38
C PRO A 32 -32.43 -5.88 -0.44
N GLY A 33 -32.69 -5.23 0.70
CA GLY A 33 -32.64 -3.78 0.82
C GLY A 33 -31.50 -3.36 1.73
N ASP A 34 -31.29 -2.05 1.81
CA ASP A 34 -30.34 -1.44 2.73
C ASP A 34 -30.59 -1.89 4.17
N PHE A 35 -29.52 -1.93 4.96
CA PHE A 35 -29.63 -2.22 6.39
C PHE A 35 -28.72 -1.33 7.22
N VAL A 36 -29.04 -1.22 8.51
CA VAL A 36 -28.20 -0.57 9.52
C VAL A 36 -27.76 -1.62 10.52
N GLU A 37 -26.46 -1.68 10.79
CA GLU A 37 -25.89 -2.53 11.83
C GLU A 37 -25.27 -1.68 12.94
N ARG A 38 -25.49 -2.09 14.19
CA ARG A 38 -24.95 -1.38 15.36
C ARG A 38 -23.80 -2.18 15.94
N VAL A 39 -22.62 -1.56 16.04
CA VAL A 39 -21.37 -2.22 16.46
C VAL A 39 -20.60 -1.39 17.47
N GLY A 40 -19.71 -2.04 18.22
CA GLY A 40 -18.68 -1.38 18.99
C GLY A 40 -18.40 -2.04 20.34
N VAL A 41 -17.21 -1.79 20.86
CA VAL A 41 -16.66 -2.41 22.08
C VAL A 41 -16.95 -1.55 23.31
N LEU A 42 -16.52 -0.29 23.30
CA LEU A 42 -16.66 0.65 24.43
C LEU A 42 -17.94 1.50 24.33
N PHE A 43 -18.33 1.84 23.10
CA PHE A 43 -19.55 2.56 22.77
C PHE A 43 -20.08 2.02 21.45
N ALA A 44 -21.36 2.29 21.15
CA ALA A 44 -22.01 1.77 19.97
C ALA A 44 -22.13 2.84 18.87
N GLU A 45 -21.83 2.44 17.64
CA GLU A 45 -21.96 3.24 16.42
C GLU A 45 -22.76 2.46 15.36
N GLU A 46 -23.34 3.18 14.41
CA GLU A 46 -24.14 2.62 13.34
C GLU A 46 -23.39 2.57 12.01
N ILE A 47 -23.54 1.46 11.30
CA ILE A 47 -23.05 1.24 9.94
C ILE A 47 -24.27 1.11 9.03
N LYS A 48 -24.47 2.05 8.11
CA LYS A 48 -25.49 1.91 7.06
C LYS A 48 -24.87 1.32 5.79
N MET A 49 -25.42 0.20 5.35
CA MET A 49 -24.97 -0.57 4.20
C MET A 49 -26.02 -0.49 3.09
N ILE A 50 -25.62 -0.01 1.91
CA ILE A 50 -26.45 0.18 0.73
C ILE A 50 -26.40 -1.07 -0.13
N TYR A 51 -27.57 -1.60 -0.52
CA TYR A 51 -27.64 -2.74 -1.43
C TYR A 51 -27.42 -2.28 -2.88
N VAL A 52 -26.46 -2.91 -3.56
CA VAL A 52 -26.12 -2.63 -4.96
C VAL A 52 -26.50 -3.85 -5.81
N GLU A 53 -27.50 -3.69 -6.68
CA GLU A 53 -27.88 -4.73 -7.65
C GLU A 53 -26.76 -4.93 -8.67
N GLY A 54 -26.16 -6.12 -8.66
CA GLY A 54 -25.08 -6.49 -9.57
C GLY A 54 -25.48 -6.47 -11.04
N GLY A 55 -24.48 -6.35 -11.91
CA GLY A 55 -24.68 -6.24 -13.35
C GLY A 55 -23.37 -6.13 -14.12
N THR A 56 -23.49 -5.96 -15.43
CA THR A 56 -22.35 -5.74 -16.33
C THR A 56 -22.21 -4.26 -16.64
N PHE A 57 -20.98 -3.76 -16.63
CA PHE A 57 -20.65 -2.38 -16.98
C PHE A 57 -19.26 -2.30 -17.63
N THR A 58 -18.96 -1.13 -18.18
CA THR A 58 -17.63 -0.82 -18.69
C THR A 58 -16.78 -0.20 -17.58
N LEU A 59 -15.75 -0.91 -17.14
CA LEU A 59 -14.73 -0.44 -16.21
C LEU A 59 -13.72 0.44 -16.96
N GLY A 60 -13.41 1.62 -16.42
CA GLY A 60 -12.50 2.60 -17.01
C GLY A 60 -13.19 3.80 -17.66
N TRP A 61 -12.40 4.63 -18.34
CA TRP A 61 -12.84 5.91 -18.91
C TRP A 61 -13.77 5.73 -20.11
N THR A 62 -15.04 6.08 -19.94
CA THR A 62 -16.09 5.99 -20.97
C THR A 62 -16.57 7.35 -21.49
N ALA A 63 -16.07 8.45 -20.93
CA ALA A 63 -16.52 9.80 -21.29
C ALA A 63 -16.12 10.15 -22.73
N LYS A 64 -17.03 10.84 -23.42
CA LYS A 64 -16.91 11.17 -24.85
C LYS A 64 -15.99 12.37 -25.11
N GLU A 65 -15.75 13.20 -24.10
CA GLU A 65 -14.98 14.43 -24.18
C GLU A 65 -13.99 14.51 -23.00
N GLY A 66 -12.86 15.18 -23.21
CA GLY A 66 -11.77 15.28 -22.22
C GLY A 66 -10.64 14.29 -22.48
N LYS A 67 -9.61 14.36 -21.63
CA LYS A 67 -8.48 13.43 -21.65
C LYS A 67 -8.71 12.35 -20.58
N PRO A 68 -8.46 11.06 -20.88
CA PRO A 68 -8.56 10.01 -19.87
C PRO A 68 -7.57 10.30 -18.74
N PRO A 69 -7.98 10.12 -17.47
CA PRO A 69 -7.03 10.11 -16.36
C PRO A 69 -5.96 9.03 -16.58
N PRO A 70 -4.78 9.17 -15.94
CA PRO A 70 -3.75 8.14 -16.01
C PRO A 70 -4.29 6.75 -15.62
N TYR A 71 -3.86 5.72 -16.35
CA TYR A 71 -4.11 4.30 -16.04
C TYR A 71 -5.58 3.82 -16.12
N THR A 72 -6.48 4.61 -16.72
CA THR A 72 -7.91 4.24 -16.90
C THR A 72 -8.20 3.52 -18.21
N GLU A 73 -7.15 3.17 -18.97
CA GLU A 73 -7.20 2.44 -20.23
C GLU A 73 -6.27 1.21 -20.18
N PRO A 74 -6.57 0.12 -20.91
CA PRO A 74 -7.78 -0.07 -21.73
C PRO A 74 -9.04 -0.24 -20.87
N VAL A 75 -10.19 0.14 -21.44
CA VAL A 75 -11.49 -0.14 -20.82
C VAL A 75 -11.81 -1.63 -20.90
N GLU A 76 -12.50 -2.15 -19.89
CA GLU A 76 -12.81 -3.57 -19.77
C GLU A 76 -14.29 -3.80 -19.52
N ASN A 77 -14.86 -4.85 -20.11
CA ASN A 77 -16.22 -5.29 -19.77
C ASN A 77 -16.17 -6.17 -18.53
N VAL A 78 -16.82 -5.71 -17.46
CA VAL A 78 -16.80 -6.38 -16.15
C VAL A 78 -18.22 -6.67 -15.68
N SER A 79 -18.41 -7.85 -15.09
CA SER A 79 -19.63 -8.18 -14.35
C SER A 79 -19.34 -8.24 -12.87
N VAL A 80 -20.14 -7.53 -12.06
CA VAL A 80 -20.09 -7.60 -10.61
C VAL A 80 -21.35 -8.28 -10.07
N SER A 81 -21.16 -9.22 -9.14
CA SER A 81 -22.24 -9.82 -8.34
C SER A 81 -22.93 -8.76 -7.49
N SER A 82 -24.12 -9.04 -6.96
CA SER A 82 -24.76 -8.10 -6.02
C SER A 82 -23.99 -8.06 -4.71
N PHE A 83 -23.90 -6.89 -4.10
CA PHE A 83 -23.12 -6.66 -2.89
C PHE A 83 -23.75 -5.55 -2.06
N TYR A 84 -23.21 -5.35 -0.86
CA TYR A 84 -23.48 -4.18 -0.04
C TYR A 84 -22.22 -3.33 0.07
N ILE A 85 -22.38 -2.02 0.14
CA ILE A 85 -21.28 -1.07 0.37
C ILE A 85 -21.72 0.00 1.36
N SER A 86 -20.82 0.46 2.23
CA SER A 86 -21.16 1.47 3.23
C SER A 86 -21.54 2.78 2.55
N GLU A 87 -22.57 3.43 3.11
CA GLU A 87 -23.14 4.68 2.62
C GLU A 87 -22.09 5.81 2.53
N THR A 88 -21.10 5.78 3.43
CA THR A 88 -20.01 6.75 3.53
C THR A 88 -18.67 6.02 3.66
N GLU A 89 -17.58 6.79 3.66
CA GLU A 89 -16.30 6.36 4.22
C GLU A 89 -16.47 5.95 5.70
N VAL A 90 -15.58 5.10 6.21
CA VAL A 90 -15.52 4.76 7.64
C VAL A 90 -15.14 6.00 8.44
N THR A 91 -15.93 6.35 9.45
CA THR A 91 -15.69 7.55 10.28
C THR A 91 -14.72 7.28 11.43
N GLU A 92 -14.14 8.34 12.01
CA GLU A 92 -13.33 8.29 13.23
C GLU A 92 -14.05 7.58 14.38
N ASN A 93 -15.35 7.85 14.59
CA ASN A 93 -16.11 7.16 15.64
C ASN A 93 -16.37 5.69 15.33
N LEU A 94 -16.73 5.34 14.08
CA LEU A 94 -16.92 3.95 13.71
C LEU A 94 -15.61 3.15 13.88
N TRP A 95 -14.49 3.73 13.45
CA TRP A 95 -13.15 3.19 13.70
C TRP A 95 -12.93 2.93 15.20
N ARG A 96 -13.10 3.95 16.05
CA ARG A 96 -12.85 3.85 17.49
C ARG A 96 -13.78 2.84 18.18
N ALA A 97 -15.04 2.78 17.78
CA ALA A 97 -16.02 1.82 18.30
C ALA A 97 -15.57 0.38 18.03
N VAL A 98 -15.13 0.06 16.82
CA VAL A 98 -14.67 -1.29 16.43
C VAL A 98 -13.29 -1.61 17.02
N MET A 99 -12.38 -0.63 17.05
CA MET A 99 -11.00 -0.80 17.52
C MET A 99 -10.88 -0.80 19.06
N GLY A 100 -11.97 -0.51 19.79
CA GLY A 100 -11.98 -0.48 21.25
C GLY A 100 -11.25 0.71 21.85
N GLN A 101 -11.40 1.88 21.22
CA GLN A 101 -10.84 3.16 21.65
C GLN A 101 -11.94 4.06 22.22
N GLU A 102 -11.57 5.04 23.04
CA GLU A 102 -12.52 6.06 23.51
C GLU A 102 -13.10 6.85 22.32
N PRO A 103 -14.36 7.33 22.42
CA PRO A 103 -14.98 8.14 21.38
C PRO A 103 -14.10 9.30 20.93
N ALA A 104 -14.20 9.69 19.66
CA ALA A 104 -13.55 10.90 19.20
C ALA A 104 -14.19 12.12 19.87
N ASP A 105 -13.47 13.24 19.87
CA ASP A 105 -14.08 14.53 20.16
C ASP A 105 -15.26 14.74 19.19
N SER A 106 -16.38 15.26 19.71
CA SER A 106 -17.63 15.41 18.97
C SER A 106 -17.49 16.22 17.68
N ASN A 107 -16.51 17.12 17.61
CA ASN A 107 -16.23 17.91 16.42
C ASN A 107 -15.57 17.09 15.29
N PHE A 108 -15.08 15.89 15.58
CA PHE A 108 -14.37 15.02 14.63
C PHE A 108 -15.01 13.63 14.47
N ALA A 109 -16.04 13.30 15.26
CA ALA A 109 -16.70 12.00 15.26
C ALA A 109 -17.12 11.51 13.86
N ASN A 110 -17.63 12.41 13.02
CA ASN A 110 -18.15 12.10 11.68
C ASN A 110 -17.13 12.39 10.56
N TYR A 111 -15.87 12.68 10.88
CA TYR A 111 -14.84 12.83 9.86
C TYR A 111 -14.41 11.44 9.37
N PRO A 112 -14.01 11.31 8.08
CA PRO A 112 -13.46 10.06 7.58
C PRO A 112 -12.20 9.70 8.36
N LYS A 113 -12.06 8.41 8.66
CA LYS A 113 -10.86 7.86 9.28
C LYS A 113 -9.73 7.85 8.25
N THR A 114 -8.68 8.63 8.48
CA THR A 114 -7.48 8.68 7.64
C THR A 114 -6.21 8.36 8.43
N MET A 115 -5.05 8.48 7.77
CA MET A 115 -3.74 8.09 8.33
C MET A 115 -3.73 6.62 8.74
N ILE A 116 -4.15 5.77 7.81
CA ILE A 116 -4.26 4.32 7.99
C ILE A 116 -3.67 3.60 6.79
N ASP A 117 -2.92 2.53 7.05
CA ASP A 117 -2.43 1.65 6.01
C ASP A 117 -3.38 0.47 5.75
N PHE A 118 -3.08 -0.31 4.72
CA PHE A 118 -3.92 -1.43 4.31
C PHE A 118 -4.05 -2.51 5.39
N TYR A 119 -3.00 -2.74 6.19
CA TYR A 119 -3.02 -3.77 7.24
C TYR A 119 -3.86 -3.34 8.43
N GLU A 120 -3.83 -2.07 8.80
CA GLU A 120 -4.73 -1.50 9.80
C GLU A 120 -6.20 -1.61 9.38
N VAL A 121 -6.50 -1.45 8.08
CA VAL A 121 -7.83 -1.74 7.54
C VAL A 121 -8.19 -3.21 7.70
N GLN A 122 -7.28 -4.14 7.39
CA GLN A 122 -7.56 -5.58 7.58
C GLN A 122 -7.81 -5.93 9.05
N GLU A 123 -7.11 -5.29 9.99
CA GLU A 123 -7.35 -5.44 11.43
C GLU A 123 -8.76 -4.96 11.82
N PHE A 124 -9.17 -3.78 11.34
CA PHE A 124 -10.52 -3.24 11.55
C PHE A 124 -11.58 -4.22 11.04
N LEU A 125 -11.41 -4.75 9.82
CA LEU A 125 -12.34 -5.72 9.22
C LEU A 125 -12.39 -7.04 10.02
N GLY A 126 -11.24 -7.51 10.49
CA GLY A 126 -11.16 -8.70 11.35
C GLY A 126 -11.88 -8.53 12.68
N ARG A 127 -11.77 -7.35 13.32
CA ARG A 127 -12.52 -7.00 14.53
C ARG A 127 -14.01 -6.90 14.28
N LEU A 128 -14.39 -6.28 13.17
CA LEU A 128 -15.80 -6.15 12.78
C LEU A 128 -16.45 -7.52 12.55
N TYR A 129 -15.71 -8.48 11.97
CA TYR A 129 -16.15 -9.87 11.89
C TYR A 129 -16.43 -10.47 13.28
N VAL A 130 -15.55 -10.27 14.25
CA VAL A 130 -15.76 -10.78 15.63
C VAL A 130 -17.01 -10.18 16.26
N LEU A 131 -17.31 -8.91 15.99
CA LEU A 131 -18.48 -8.23 16.53
C LEU A 131 -19.81 -8.64 15.88
N THR A 132 -19.79 -9.06 14.62
CA THR A 132 -21.01 -9.16 13.78
C THR A 132 -21.26 -10.56 13.22
N GLY A 133 -20.23 -11.40 13.13
CA GLY A 133 -20.24 -12.66 12.40
C GLY A 133 -20.26 -12.52 10.87
N LYS A 134 -20.22 -11.29 10.33
CA LYS A 134 -20.27 -10.99 8.88
C LYS A 134 -18.88 -10.72 8.33
N VAL A 135 -18.64 -11.14 7.09
CA VAL A 135 -17.32 -11.02 6.44
C VAL A 135 -17.20 -9.70 5.70
N TYR A 136 -17.01 -8.63 6.47
CA TYR A 136 -16.69 -7.30 5.95
C TYR A 136 -15.34 -7.30 5.23
N ARG A 137 -15.25 -6.53 4.15
CA ARG A 137 -14.06 -6.41 3.30
C ARG A 137 -13.94 -5.02 2.69
N LEU A 138 -12.80 -4.72 2.07
CA LEU A 138 -12.72 -3.64 1.10
C LEU A 138 -13.56 -4.00 -0.15
N PRO A 139 -14.16 -3.02 -0.85
CA PRO A 139 -14.71 -3.26 -2.18
C PRO A 139 -13.57 -3.62 -3.15
N THR A 140 -13.86 -4.43 -4.17
CA THR A 140 -12.96 -4.53 -5.32
C THR A 140 -12.95 -3.20 -6.07
N GLU A 141 -11.91 -2.96 -6.86
CA GLU A 141 -11.86 -1.79 -7.74
C GLU A 141 -13.09 -1.71 -8.65
N ALA A 142 -13.53 -2.85 -9.18
CA ALA A 142 -14.71 -2.93 -10.03
C ALA A 142 -16.01 -2.64 -9.26
N GLU A 143 -16.19 -3.17 -8.06
CA GLU A 143 -17.35 -2.86 -7.22
C GLU A 143 -17.40 -1.38 -6.84
N TRP A 144 -16.23 -0.78 -6.52
CA TRP A 144 -16.13 0.63 -6.19
C TRP A 144 -16.53 1.51 -7.38
N GLU A 145 -15.97 1.28 -8.57
CA GLU A 145 -16.32 2.07 -9.76
C GLU A 145 -17.77 1.85 -10.20
N PHE A 146 -18.26 0.62 -10.11
CA PHE A 146 -19.66 0.30 -10.40
C PHE A 146 -20.60 1.08 -9.48
N ALA A 147 -20.31 1.11 -8.17
CA ALA A 147 -21.07 1.92 -7.22
C ALA A 147 -20.94 3.41 -7.51
N ALA A 148 -19.74 3.92 -7.84
CA ALA A 148 -19.48 5.33 -8.15
C ALA A 148 -20.29 5.81 -9.37
N LYS A 149 -20.37 4.97 -10.42
CA LYS A 149 -21.16 5.19 -11.64
C LYS A 149 -22.68 5.02 -11.45
N GLY A 150 -23.14 4.77 -10.22
CA GLY A 150 -24.56 4.65 -9.90
C GLY A 150 -25.15 3.26 -10.15
N GLY A 151 -24.30 2.23 -10.25
CA GLY A 151 -24.69 0.83 -10.35
C GLY A 151 -25.08 0.40 -11.78
N LYS A 152 -25.94 -0.62 -11.85
CA LYS A 152 -26.34 -1.26 -13.11
C LYS A 152 -26.96 -0.25 -14.08
N PRO A 153 -26.45 -0.15 -15.33
CA PRO A 153 -27.04 0.72 -16.33
C PRO A 153 -28.54 0.48 -16.51
N GLY A 154 -29.32 1.56 -16.44
CA GLY A 154 -30.77 1.52 -16.61
C GLY A 154 -31.58 1.00 -15.40
N LEU A 155 -30.98 0.85 -14.21
CA LEU A 155 -31.66 0.39 -12.99
C LEU A 155 -32.69 1.39 -12.44
N ALA A 156 -32.47 2.69 -12.64
CA ALA A 156 -33.35 3.76 -12.17
C ALA A 156 -33.63 4.78 -13.29
N ALA A 157 -34.82 5.38 -13.27
CA ALA A 157 -35.13 6.51 -14.14
C ALA A 157 -34.16 7.66 -13.85
N GLY A 158 -33.40 8.09 -14.86
CA GLY A 158 -32.36 9.11 -14.70
C GLY A 158 -30.96 8.57 -14.41
N HIS A 159 -30.71 7.26 -14.51
CA HIS A 159 -29.35 6.72 -14.50
C HIS A 159 -28.54 7.28 -15.67
N GLN A 160 -27.44 7.97 -15.35
CA GLN A 160 -26.50 8.58 -16.29
C GLN A 160 -25.08 8.39 -15.72
N GLU A 161 -24.14 8.05 -16.59
CA GLU A 161 -22.71 8.08 -16.22
C GLU A 161 -22.23 9.53 -16.24
N TYR A 162 -21.81 10.01 -15.07
CA TYR A 162 -21.25 11.34 -14.86
C TYR A 162 -19.74 11.28 -14.70
N LEU A 163 -19.08 12.43 -14.82
CA LEU A 163 -17.65 12.57 -14.60
C LEU A 163 -17.27 12.31 -13.13
N PHE A 164 -18.02 12.92 -12.20
CA PHE A 164 -17.91 12.68 -10.77
C PHE A 164 -19.08 11.82 -10.30
N ALA A 165 -18.92 11.12 -9.18
CA ALA A 165 -19.96 10.27 -8.64
C ALA A 165 -21.17 11.11 -8.20
N GLY A 166 -22.25 11.06 -8.99
CA GLY A 166 -23.51 11.77 -8.71
C GLY A 166 -23.77 13.03 -9.53
N GLY A 167 -22.83 13.50 -10.35
CA GLY A 167 -23.04 14.66 -11.22
C GLY A 167 -21.78 15.19 -11.91
N ASP A 168 -21.96 16.14 -12.83
CA ASP A 168 -20.85 16.79 -13.56
C ASP A 168 -20.40 18.12 -12.93
N ILE A 169 -21.11 18.61 -11.91
CA ILE A 169 -20.75 19.84 -11.18
C ILE A 169 -20.00 19.42 -9.91
N GLU A 170 -18.68 19.54 -9.95
CA GLU A 170 -17.76 19.07 -8.90
C GLU A 170 -18.13 19.59 -7.52
N GLU A 171 -18.44 20.89 -7.37
CA GLU A 171 -18.76 21.54 -6.09
C GLU A 171 -20.02 20.98 -5.42
N GLU A 172 -20.93 20.37 -6.20
CA GLU A 172 -22.16 19.81 -5.65
C GLU A 172 -21.98 18.41 -5.07
N VAL A 173 -21.02 17.65 -5.60
CA VAL A 173 -20.87 16.21 -5.34
C VAL A 173 -19.53 15.85 -4.69
N ALA A 174 -18.57 16.78 -4.69
CA ALA A 174 -17.24 16.55 -4.15
C ALA A 174 -16.80 17.58 -3.11
N VAL A 175 -16.06 17.08 -2.11
CA VAL A 175 -15.33 17.92 -1.16
C VAL A 175 -13.92 18.13 -1.72
N PHE A 176 -13.54 19.38 -1.98
CA PHE A 176 -12.20 19.76 -2.42
C PHE A 176 -11.86 21.21 -2.04
N GLY A 177 -10.57 21.58 -2.14
CA GLY A 177 -10.06 22.93 -1.87
C GLY A 177 -9.89 23.30 -0.40
N GLY A 178 -10.10 22.34 0.52
CA GLY A 178 -9.99 22.54 1.97
C GLY A 178 -8.60 22.21 2.53
N PHE A 179 -8.36 22.56 3.80
CA PHE A 179 -7.14 22.19 4.54
C PHE A 179 -7.20 20.81 5.22
N ARG A 180 -8.38 20.20 5.26
CA ARG A 180 -8.65 18.90 5.86
C ARG A 180 -9.91 18.30 5.22
N PRO A 181 -10.17 16.98 5.41
CA PRO A 181 -11.45 16.39 5.05
C PRO A 181 -12.63 17.12 5.72
N GLU A 182 -13.82 16.98 5.18
CA GLU A 182 -15.07 17.42 5.82
C GLU A 182 -15.75 16.24 6.53
N PRO A 183 -16.74 16.47 7.42
CA PRO A 183 -17.60 15.39 7.89
C PRO A 183 -18.23 14.64 6.70
N VAL A 184 -18.37 13.32 6.82
CA VAL A 184 -19.04 12.52 5.79
C VAL A 184 -20.45 13.05 5.52
N LYS A 185 -20.93 12.87 4.27
CA LYS A 185 -22.22 13.38 3.77
C LYS A 185 -22.33 14.91 3.72
N SER A 186 -21.22 15.61 3.52
CA SER A 186 -21.22 17.06 3.33
C SER A 186 -21.57 17.50 1.90
N ARG A 187 -21.68 16.56 0.96
CA ARG A 187 -22.04 16.78 -0.46
C ARG A 187 -23.19 15.87 -0.90
N LYS A 188 -23.72 16.10 -2.11
CA LYS A 188 -24.82 15.29 -2.64
C LYS A 188 -24.36 13.84 -2.88
N PRO A 189 -25.20 12.84 -2.58
CA PRO A 189 -24.90 11.46 -2.90
C PRO A 189 -25.11 11.19 -4.40
N ASN A 190 -24.63 10.04 -4.86
CA ASN A 190 -25.02 9.52 -6.18
C ASN A 190 -26.46 8.93 -6.17
N ILE A 191 -26.92 8.43 -7.31
CA ILE A 191 -28.28 7.88 -7.47
C ILE A 191 -28.60 6.68 -6.56
N LEU A 192 -27.59 5.99 -6.03
CA LEU A 192 -27.75 4.89 -5.08
C LEU A 192 -27.83 5.37 -3.62
N GLY A 193 -27.68 6.67 -3.37
CA GLY A 193 -27.64 7.22 -2.02
C GLY A 193 -26.28 7.03 -1.33
N ILE A 194 -25.21 6.79 -2.10
CA ILE A 194 -23.84 6.65 -1.59
C ILE A 194 -23.15 8.01 -1.69
N TYR A 195 -22.52 8.43 -0.58
CA TYR A 195 -21.88 9.73 -0.43
C TYR A 195 -20.37 9.64 -0.59
N ASP A 196 -19.76 10.79 -0.88
CA ASP A 196 -18.31 11.00 -0.82
C ASP A 196 -17.50 10.04 -1.72
N MET A 197 -18.09 9.63 -2.86
CA MET A 197 -17.42 8.79 -3.86
C MET A 197 -16.55 9.62 -4.83
N SER A 198 -16.51 10.94 -4.66
CA SER A 198 -15.66 11.90 -5.37
C SER A 198 -15.18 12.96 -4.37
N GLY A 199 -13.89 13.04 -4.10
CA GLY A 199 -13.31 13.97 -3.13
C GLY A 199 -13.47 13.49 -1.68
N ASN A 200 -13.33 14.42 -0.75
CA ASN A 200 -13.17 14.14 0.68
C ASN A 200 -11.89 13.33 0.94
N VAL A 201 -11.92 12.00 0.97
CA VAL A 201 -10.70 11.19 1.03
C VAL A 201 -10.66 10.17 -0.10
N GLU A 202 -9.45 9.86 -0.54
CA GLU A 202 -9.24 8.67 -1.34
C GLU A 202 -9.50 7.42 -0.50
N GLU A 203 -9.85 6.34 -1.17
CA GLU A 203 -10.27 5.13 -0.51
C GLU A 203 -9.46 3.93 -0.96
N TRP A 204 -8.97 3.18 0.02
CA TRP A 204 -8.45 1.85 -0.22
C TRP A 204 -9.49 0.97 -0.92
N VAL A 205 -9.06 0.30 -2.00
CA VAL A 205 -9.79 -0.83 -2.59
C VAL A 205 -8.96 -2.09 -2.48
N TRP A 206 -9.59 -3.25 -2.67
CA TRP A 206 -8.92 -4.54 -2.54
C TRP A 206 -7.74 -4.71 -3.49
N ASN A 207 -7.89 -4.30 -4.74
CA ASN A 207 -7.00 -4.71 -5.83
C ASN A 207 -5.55 -4.24 -5.63
N ALA A 208 -4.60 -5.14 -5.86
CA ALA A 208 -3.22 -4.74 -6.13
C ALA A 208 -3.16 -3.82 -7.35
N TRP A 209 -2.18 -2.92 -7.33
CA TRP A 209 -1.96 -2.02 -8.45
C TRP A 209 -1.52 -2.77 -9.71
N SER A 210 -2.14 -2.41 -10.83
CA SER A 210 -1.71 -2.78 -12.17
C SER A 210 -1.96 -1.59 -13.10
N SER A 211 -1.07 -1.38 -14.07
CA SER A 211 -1.23 -0.31 -15.06
C SER A 211 -2.50 -0.48 -15.92
N ASN A 212 -3.00 -1.71 -16.03
CA ASN A 212 -4.18 -2.05 -16.80
C ASN A 212 -5.31 -2.53 -15.87
N HIS A 213 -6.55 -2.35 -16.32
CA HIS A 213 -7.70 -2.97 -15.67
C HIS A 213 -7.68 -4.50 -15.82
N VAL A 214 -8.27 -5.18 -14.84
CA VAL A 214 -8.51 -6.63 -14.91
C VAL A 214 -9.99 -6.84 -15.20
N GLY A 215 -10.29 -7.36 -16.40
CA GLY A 215 -11.66 -7.67 -16.84
C GLY A 215 -12.23 -8.96 -16.23
N GLY A 216 -13.48 -9.29 -16.58
CA GLY A 216 -14.12 -10.57 -16.24
C GLY A 216 -15.28 -10.48 -15.24
N VAL A 217 -15.49 -11.55 -14.47
CA VAL A 217 -16.55 -11.65 -13.46
C VAL A 217 -15.92 -11.53 -12.07
N ASP A 218 -16.40 -10.57 -11.28
CA ASP A 218 -15.91 -10.26 -9.93
C ASP A 218 -14.37 -10.15 -9.84
N PRO A 219 -13.73 -9.28 -10.64
CA PRO A 219 -12.27 -9.23 -10.74
C PRO A 219 -11.61 -8.71 -9.45
N VAL A 220 -10.77 -9.55 -8.85
CA VAL A 220 -10.06 -9.28 -7.58
C VAL A 220 -8.61 -8.80 -7.76
N GLY A 221 -8.15 -8.63 -9.01
CA GLY A 221 -6.78 -8.23 -9.33
C GLY A 221 -5.75 -9.37 -9.31
N ILE A 222 -4.53 -9.08 -9.76
CA ILE A 222 -3.40 -10.04 -9.83
C ILE A 222 -2.64 -10.03 -8.50
N ASP A 223 -2.30 -11.20 -7.95
CA ASP A 223 -1.44 -11.37 -6.76
C ASP A 223 -1.77 -10.44 -5.59
N SER A 224 -3.06 -10.13 -5.47
CA SER A 224 -3.56 -9.07 -4.60
C SER A 224 -2.99 -9.13 -3.19
N PRO A 225 -2.96 -10.26 -2.45
CA PRO A 225 -2.49 -10.26 -1.07
C PRO A 225 -0.99 -9.94 -0.87
N VAL A 226 -0.12 -10.10 -1.87
CA VAL A 226 1.35 -10.02 -1.73
C VAL A 226 1.94 -8.77 -2.40
N HIS A 227 1.19 -8.09 -3.25
CA HIS A 227 1.70 -6.92 -3.97
C HIS A 227 1.91 -5.72 -3.04
N ALA A 228 3.11 -5.14 -3.06
CA ALA A 228 3.50 -4.01 -2.21
C ALA A 228 2.74 -2.72 -2.53
N GLN A 229 2.00 -2.64 -3.63
CA GLN A 229 1.22 -1.46 -4.02
C GLN A 229 -0.24 -1.82 -4.28
N ARG A 230 -1.13 -0.93 -3.85
CA ARG A 230 -2.57 -1.07 -3.89
C ARG A 230 -3.17 0.07 -4.70
N THR A 231 -4.31 -0.21 -5.32
CA THR A 231 -5.13 0.82 -5.94
C THR A 231 -5.89 1.59 -4.85
N ARG A 232 -6.01 2.90 -5.05
CA ARG A 232 -6.92 3.79 -4.31
C ARG A 232 -7.77 4.61 -5.29
N ARG A 233 -8.95 5.03 -4.85
CA ARG A 233 -10.02 5.59 -5.68
C ARG A 233 -10.63 6.83 -5.04
N GLY A 234 -11.36 7.65 -5.81
CA GLY A 234 -12.22 8.72 -5.29
C GLY A 234 -11.60 10.12 -5.23
N GLY A 235 -10.27 10.24 -5.18
CA GLY A 235 -9.58 11.53 -5.08
C GLY A 235 -9.78 12.20 -3.71
N THR A 236 -8.91 13.16 -3.38
CA THR A 236 -8.88 13.77 -2.03
C THR A 236 -9.46 15.19 -2.02
N PHE A 237 -9.72 15.71 -0.82
CA PHE A 237 -10.10 17.10 -0.55
C PHE A 237 -9.06 18.14 -1.03
N THR A 238 -7.85 17.69 -1.30
CA THR A 238 -6.75 18.49 -1.83
C THR A 238 -6.44 18.17 -3.28
N GLY A 239 -6.90 17.02 -3.81
CA GLY A 239 -6.49 16.47 -5.09
C GLY A 239 -6.68 17.42 -6.29
N GLU A 240 -6.07 17.11 -7.43
CA GLU A 240 -6.52 17.71 -8.69
C GLU A 240 -7.90 17.16 -9.10
N SER A 241 -8.67 17.96 -9.84
CA SER A 241 -10.04 17.59 -10.26
C SER A 241 -10.12 16.22 -10.92
N PHE A 242 -9.17 15.91 -11.81
CA PHE A 242 -9.15 14.63 -12.53
C PHE A 242 -9.01 13.42 -11.60
N THR A 243 -8.45 13.59 -10.40
CA THR A 243 -8.29 12.49 -9.42
C THR A 243 -9.62 12.08 -8.79
N ARG A 244 -10.62 12.96 -8.82
CA ARG A 244 -11.97 12.74 -8.26
C ARG A 244 -12.97 12.18 -9.25
N TYR A 245 -12.56 11.98 -10.50
CA TYR A 245 -13.43 11.35 -11.49
C TYR A 245 -13.77 9.94 -11.05
N ALA A 246 -15.00 9.49 -11.32
CA ALA A 246 -15.48 8.18 -10.91
C ALA A 246 -14.62 7.02 -11.45
N THR A 247 -13.84 7.27 -12.51
CA THR A 247 -12.95 6.29 -13.16
C THR A 247 -11.48 6.45 -12.77
N ALA A 248 -11.10 7.51 -12.05
CA ALA A 248 -9.69 7.82 -11.77
C ALA A 248 -9.06 6.83 -10.80
N ARG A 249 -7.84 6.38 -11.12
CA ARG A 249 -7.08 5.40 -10.34
C ARG A 249 -5.83 6.05 -9.80
N GLN A 250 -5.52 5.75 -8.55
CA GLN A 250 -4.26 6.14 -7.95
C GLN A 250 -3.61 4.91 -7.32
N ILE A 251 -2.30 5.00 -7.11
CA ILE A 251 -1.48 3.96 -6.51
C ILE A 251 -1.00 4.42 -5.14
N ARG A 252 -0.85 3.49 -4.20
CA ARG A 252 -0.15 3.70 -2.93
C ARG A 252 0.53 2.42 -2.46
N SER A 253 1.66 2.53 -1.77
CA SER A 253 2.24 1.37 -1.08
C SER A 253 1.25 0.79 -0.04
N ILE A 254 1.22 -0.53 0.14
CA ILE A 254 0.36 -1.22 1.10
C ILE A 254 0.62 -0.78 2.56
N GLU A 255 1.82 -0.29 2.83
CA GLU A 255 2.22 0.26 4.13
C GLU A 255 2.09 1.79 4.20
N GLY A 256 1.69 2.43 3.10
CA GLY A 256 1.59 3.87 3.06
C GLY A 256 0.33 4.41 3.70
N SER A 257 0.43 5.56 4.35
CA SER A 257 -0.70 6.27 4.95
C SER A 257 -0.62 7.76 4.62
N ASP A 258 -1.78 8.43 4.52
CA ASP A 258 -1.86 9.84 4.15
C ASP A 258 -3.10 10.49 4.79
N PRO A 259 -3.08 11.79 5.12
CA PRO A 259 -4.22 12.42 5.79
C PRO A 259 -5.45 12.59 4.87
N GLY A 260 -5.28 12.39 3.56
CA GLY A 260 -6.35 12.27 2.56
C GLY A 260 -6.67 10.84 2.13
N LEU A 261 -6.16 9.80 2.80
CA LEU A 261 -6.43 8.40 2.49
C LEU A 261 -7.19 7.71 3.62
N GLY A 262 -8.41 7.25 3.31
CA GLY A 262 -9.27 6.45 4.16
C GLY A 262 -9.76 5.19 3.44
N PHE A 263 -10.98 4.75 3.74
CA PHE A 263 -11.59 3.57 3.12
C PHE A 263 -13.09 3.52 3.38
N ARG A 264 -13.77 2.68 2.60
CA ARG A 264 -15.14 2.23 2.86
C ARG A 264 -15.22 0.71 2.85
N ILE A 265 -16.31 0.17 3.38
CA ILE A 265 -16.46 -1.28 3.57
C ILE A 265 -17.56 -1.87 2.71
N ALA A 266 -17.41 -3.13 2.34
CA ALA A 266 -18.34 -3.89 1.53
C ALA A 266 -18.61 -5.29 2.12
N LEU A 267 -19.70 -5.90 1.66
CA LEU A 267 -20.09 -7.29 1.92
C LEU A 267 -20.59 -7.92 0.63
N SER A 268 -20.31 -9.20 0.41
CA SER A 268 -21.05 -9.98 -0.58
C SER A 268 -22.54 -10.05 -0.19
N ALA A 269 -23.45 -10.28 -1.14
CA ALA A 269 -24.90 -10.31 -0.85
C ALA A 269 -25.29 -11.34 0.24
N ASP A 270 -24.54 -12.43 0.37
CA ASP A 270 -24.73 -13.45 1.41
C ASP A 270 -24.13 -13.09 2.77
N GLN A 271 -23.39 -11.97 2.87
CA GLN A 271 -22.72 -11.42 4.06
C GLN A 271 -21.67 -12.33 4.71
N THR A 272 -21.35 -13.48 4.10
CA THR A 272 -20.50 -14.53 4.69
C THR A 272 -19.34 -14.92 3.80
N SER A 273 -19.38 -14.58 2.51
CA SER A 273 -18.34 -14.90 1.53
C SER A 273 -17.57 -13.66 1.06
N VAL A 274 -16.43 -13.92 0.42
CA VAL A 274 -15.67 -12.95 -0.36
C VAL A 274 -15.73 -13.32 -1.85
N PRO A 275 -15.55 -12.36 -2.78
CA PRO A 275 -15.41 -12.66 -4.20
C PRO A 275 -14.37 -13.75 -4.47
N PRO A 276 -14.59 -14.63 -5.47
CA PRO A 276 -13.63 -15.68 -5.82
C PRO A 276 -12.22 -15.13 -6.05
N GLY A 277 -11.22 -15.68 -5.35
CA GLY A 277 -9.82 -15.26 -5.44
C GLY A 277 -9.42 -14.11 -4.49
N MET A 278 -10.36 -13.50 -3.77
CA MET A 278 -10.04 -12.60 -2.66
C MET A 278 -9.64 -13.42 -1.42
N VAL A 279 -8.59 -12.98 -0.71
CA VAL A 279 -8.24 -13.55 0.60
C VAL A 279 -9.13 -12.93 1.66
N ILE A 280 -9.60 -13.73 2.61
CA ILE A 280 -10.46 -13.24 3.68
C ILE A 280 -9.67 -12.22 4.52
N PRO A 281 -10.18 -11.00 4.77
CA PRO A 281 -9.42 -9.93 5.44
C PRO A 281 -8.71 -10.35 6.73
N ARG A 282 -9.35 -11.17 7.57
CA ARG A 282 -8.78 -11.67 8.84
C ARG A 282 -7.58 -12.61 8.69
N GLU A 283 -7.35 -13.13 7.49
CA GLU A 283 -6.20 -14.01 7.18
C GLU A 283 -4.99 -13.20 6.74
N ILE A 284 -5.18 -11.93 6.36
CA ILE A 284 -4.11 -11.03 5.94
C ILE A 284 -3.48 -10.42 7.18
N ARG A 285 -2.15 -10.45 7.21
CA ARG A 285 -1.35 -9.94 8.32
C ARG A 285 -0.23 -9.10 7.76
N ARG A 286 0.16 -8.07 8.50
CA ARG A 286 1.43 -7.40 8.24
C ARG A 286 2.54 -8.47 8.28
N PRO A 287 3.37 -8.58 7.24
CA PRO A 287 4.54 -9.44 7.27
C PRO A 287 5.40 -9.05 8.48
N VAL A 288 5.54 -9.98 9.42
CA VAL A 288 6.52 -9.82 10.49
C VAL A 288 7.82 -10.36 9.94
N VAL A 289 8.56 -9.49 9.24
CA VAL A 289 9.97 -9.74 9.05
C VAL A 289 10.61 -9.28 10.36
N ASP A 290 10.94 -10.23 11.24
CA ASP A 290 11.72 -9.91 12.44
C ASP A 290 13.16 -9.64 12.01
N GLU A 291 13.39 -8.50 11.38
CA GLU A 291 14.71 -8.06 10.92
C GLU A 291 15.69 -7.89 12.09
N ARG A 292 15.16 -7.69 13.30
CA ARG A 292 15.93 -7.57 14.54
C ARG A 292 16.36 -8.94 15.09
N ALA A 293 15.62 -10.01 14.81
CA ALA A 293 16.06 -11.36 15.09
C ALA A 293 17.15 -11.85 14.13
N VAL A 294 17.35 -11.18 12.99
CA VAL A 294 18.49 -11.45 12.09
C VAL A 294 19.67 -10.61 12.57
N PRO A 295 20.69 -11.20 13.21
CA PRO A 295 21.85 -10.44 13.65
C PRO A 295 22.50 -9.73 12.45
N ASN A 296 23.07 -8.56 12.68
CA ASN A 296 23.90 -7.90 11.67
C ASN A 296 25.05 -8.83 11.31
N THR A 297 25.01 -9.36 10.08
CA THR A 297 26.00 -10.32 9.60
C THR A 297 26.61 -9.86 8.29
N TYR A 298 27.79 -10.39 8.00
CA TYR A 298 28.39 -10.26 6.67
C TYR A 298 27.75 -11.19 5.62
N ARG A 299 26.74 -11.98 5.98
CA ARG A 299 25.95 -12.80 5.06
C ARG A 299 24.53 -12.94 5.58
N ASP A 300 23.68 -11.95 5.28
CA ASP A 300 22.27 -12.02 5.63
C ASP A 300 21.65 -13.29 5.01
N PRO A 301 21.23 -14.26 5.84
CA PRO A 301 20.76 -15.56 5.35
C PRO A 301 19.49 -15.44 4.50
N ARG A 302 18.75 -14.33 4.58
CA ARG A 302 17.53 -14.10 3.79
C ARG A 302 17.83 -14.09 2.29
N TRP A 303 19.02 -13.66 1.88
CA TRP A 303 19.44 -13.67 0.48
C TRP A 303 19.63 -15.08 -0.10
N VAL A 304 19.92 -16.09 0.73
CA VAL A 304 20.25 -17.44 0.27
C VAL A 304 19.04 -18.08 -0.41
N THR A 305 19.23 -18.53 -1.65
CA THR A 305 18.18 -19.15 -2.47
C THR A 305 18.24 -20.67 -2.44
N GLY A 306 19.40 -21.24 -2.12
CA GLY A 306 19.63 -22.69 -2.28
C GLY A 306 19.61 -23.09 -3.76
N ASP A 307 19.40 -24.37 -4.01
CA ASP A 307 19.47 -24.93 -5.36
C ASP A 307 18.18 -24.76 -6.17
N GLU A 308 17.03 -24.67 -5.50
CA GLU A 308 15.70 -24.69 -6.14
C GLU A 308 15.15 -23.30 -6.48
N TYR A 309 15.60 -22.26 -5.78
CA TYR A 309 15.05 -20.91 -5.90
C TYR A 309 16.03 -19.93 -6.52
N VAL A 310 15.47 -18.81 -6.98
CA VAL A 310 16.18 -17.60 -7.40
C VAL A 310 15.43 -16.37 -6.89
N TRP A 311 16.11 -15.22 -6.84
CA TRP A 311 15.46 -13.92 -6.82
C TRP A 311 15.28 -13.43 -8.26
N ASP A 312 14.06 -13.11 -8.67
CA ASP A 312 13.78 -12.59 -10.02
C ASP A 312 13.15 -11.21 -9.96
N GLY A 313 13.76 -10.24 -10.66
CA GLY A 313 13.36 -8.83 -10.60
C GLY A 313 12.32 -8.42 -11.64
N ASP A 314 11.40 -7.52 -11.27
CA ASP A 314 10.39 -6.97 -12.19
C ASP A 314 11.02 -6.11 -13.32
N ILE A 315 10.45 -6.16 -14.53
CA ILE A 315 10.90 -5.40 -15.72
C ILE A 315 10.29 -3.98 -15.74
N MET A 316 10.34 -3.24 -14.62
CA MET A 316 9.82 -1.87 -14.58
C MET A 316 10.76 -0.90 -15.32
N GLY A 317 10.62 -0.83 -16.65
CA GLY A 317 11.25 0.19 -17.49
C GLY A 317 12.58 -0.19 -18.16
N LEU A 318 12.65 -1.38 -18.79
CA LEU A 318 13.78 -1.90 -19.58
C LEU A 318 14.96 -2.46 -18.76
N GLY A 319 14.67 -3.25 -17.73
CA GLY A 319 15.57 -4.31 -17.27
C GLY A 319 15.18 -4.92 -15.92
N GLY A 320 16.01 -5.84 -15.44
CA GLY A 320 15.94 -6.58 -14.19
C GLY A 320 17.05 -7.63 -14.19
N ALA A 321 17.16 -8.44 -13.15
CA ALA A 321 18.06 -9.59 -13.15
C ALA A 321 17.44 -10.79 -12.44
N THR A 322 17.96 -11.97 -12.76
CA THR A 322 17.79 -13.15 -11.94
C THR A 322 19.05 -13.33 -11.09
N ILE A 323 18.90 -13.38 -9.77
CA ILE A 323 19.99 -13.52 -8.81
C ILE A 323 19.88 -14.88 -8.12
N LYS A 324 20.96 -15.65 -8.13
CA LYS A 324 21.07 -16.91 -7.37
C LYS A 324 22.20 -16.80 -6.37
N VAL A 325 21.94 -17.18 -5.11
CA VAL A 325 22.82 -16.94 -3.98
C VAL A 325 23.00 -18.22 -3.17
N TRP A 326 24.25 -18.61 -2.95
CA TRP A 326 24.60 -19.78 -2.15
C TRP A 326 25.15 -19.37 -0.79
N GLU A 327 24.81 -20.15 0.24
CA GLU A 327 25.29 -19.98 1.62
C GLU A 327 26.81 -20.01 1.72
N THR A 328 27.45 -20.79 0.83
CA THR A 328 28.90 -20.98 0.80
C THR A 328 29.68 -19.73 0.41
N GLY A 329 29.09 -18.77 -0.30
CA GLY A 329 29.88 -17.62 -0.74
C GLY A 329 29.50 -16.98 -2.05
N GLU A 330 28.98 -17.79 -2.95
CA GLU A 330 28.89 -17.52 -4.36
C GLU A 330 27.57 -16.86 -4.71
N ILE A 331 27.61 -16.06 -5.76
CA ILE A 331 26.46 -15.35 -6.31
C ILE A 331 26.57 -15.32 -7.83
N VAL A 332 25.42 -15.44 -8.49
CA VAL A 332 25.28 -15.21 -9.91
C VAL A 332 24.18 -14.20 -10.12
N VAL A 333 24.47 -13.14 -10.88
CA VAL A 333 23.50 -12.16 -11.36
C VAL A 333 23.42 -12.30 -12.87
N ARG A 334 22.26 -12.72 -13.37
CA ARG A 334 21.95 -12.88 -14.79
C ARG A 334 21.00 -11.76 -15.21
N PRO A 335 21.50 -10.70 -15.89
CA PRO A 335 20.64 -9.65 -16.40
C PRO A 335 19.52 -10.19 -17.30
N HIS A 336 18.35 -9.56 -17.23
CA HIS A 336 17.25 -9.88 -18.12
C HIS A 336 17.50 -9.38 -19.55
N ASN A 337 18.31 -8.33 -19.69
CA ASN A 337 18.76 -7.79 -20.97
C ASN A 337 19.73 -8.77 -21.66
N PRO A 338 19.40 -9.32 -22.86
CA PRO A 338 20.22 -10.33 -23.51
C PRO A 338 21.56 -9.81 -24.06
N PHE A 339 21.75 -8.48 -24.13
CA PHE A 339 23.00 -7.88 -24.60
C PHE A 339 24.08 -7.78 -23.51
N GLU A 340 23.77 -8.24 -22.30
CA GLU A 340 24.63 -8.09 -21.13
C GLU A 340 25.13 -9.43 -20.60
N GLY A 341 26.38 -9.43 -20.11
CA GLY A 341 27.02 -10.62 -19.58
C GLY A 341 26.48 -11.01 -18.20
N THR A 342 26.50 -12.31 -17.91
CA THR A 342 26.24 -12.82 -16.54
C THR A 342 27.42 -12.48 -15.64
N ILE A 343 27.14 -11.94 -14.46
CA ILE A 343 28.14 -11.64 -13.44
C ILE A 343 28.16 -12.81 -12.45
N ALA A 344 29.32 -13.42 -12.25
CA ALA A 344 29.55 -14.44 -11.24
C ALA A 344 30.63 -13.97 -10.27
N GLY A 345 30.43 -14.21 -8.98
CA GLY A 345 31.23 -13.57 -7.96
C GLY A 345 31.09 -14.16 -6.57
N GLN A 346 31.67 -13.45 -5.62
CA GLN A 346 31.40 -13.58 -4.20
C GLN A 346 30.40 -12.50 -3.75
N TRP A 347 29.52 -12.85 -2.81
CA TRP A 347 28.70 -11.88 -2.10
C TRP A 347 29.06 -11.78 -0.62
N TYR A 348 28.71 -10.65 -0.01
CA TYR A 348 28.55 -10.48 1.44
C TYR A 348 27.56 -9.34 1.69
N THR A 349 27.18 -9.11 2.94
CA THR A 349 26.29 -8.01 3.35
C THR A 349 26.94 -7.11 4.36
N VAL A 350 26.37 -5.93 4.56
CA VAL A 350 26.77 -4.99 5.60
C VAL A 350 25.49 -4.46 6.27
N ASN A 351 25.42 -4.61 7.60
CA ASN A 351 24.37 -4.06 8.45
C ASN A 351 22.94 -4.40 8.05
N ASN A 352 22.76 -5.51 7.32
CA ASN A 352 21.49 -5.93 6.73
C ASN A 352 20.80 -4.84 5.87
N ILE A 353 21.58 -3.89 5.36
CA ILE A 353 21.11 -2.76 4.53
C ILE A 353 21.84 -2.66 3.19
N GLY A 354 22.96 -3.36 3.00
CA GLY A 354 23.74 -3.37 1.77
C GLY A 354 24.22 -4.77 1.39
N LEU A 355 23.95 -5.18 0.16
CA LEU A 355 24.49 -6.38 -0.49
C LEU A 355 25.70 -5.97 -1.32
N ILE A 356 26.84 -6.61 -1.08
CA ILE A 356 28.09 -6.33 -1.78
C ILE A 356 28.44 -7.51 -2.67
N LEU A 357 28.55 -7.24 -3.97
CA LEU A 357 28.97 -8.20 -5.00
C LEU A 357 30.42 -7.91 -5.41
N VAL A 358 31.23 -8.96 -5.44
CA VAL A 358 32.63 -8.93 -5.88
C VAL A 358 32.76 -9.83 -7.10
N PRO A 359 32.89 -9.27 -8.32
CA PRO A 359 33.03 -10.05 -9.55
C PRO A 359 34.31 -10.90 -9.59
N ASN A 360 34.22 -12.10 -10.16
CA ASN A 360 35.37 -13.00 -10.34
C ASN A 360 36.33 -12.57 -11.46
N ASP A 361 35.87 -11.71 -12.37
CA ASP A 361 36.64 -11.22 -13.52
C ASP A 361 37.57 -10.04 -13.16
N GLY A 362 37.61 -9.66 -11.87
CA GLY A 362 38.35 -8.49 -11.40
C GLY A 362 37.64 -7.15 -11.66
N GLY A 363 36.36 -7.18 -12.04
CA GLY A 363 35.52 -5.99 -12.19
C GLY A 363 35.31 -5.22 -10.88
N GLU A 364 34.73 -4.02 -11.00
CA GLU A 364 34.43 -3.17 -9.85
C GLU A 364 33.41 -3.83 -8.91
N ARG A 365 33.58 -3.60 -7.59
CA ARG A 365 32.62 -4.05 -6.59
C ARG A 365 31.30 -3.31 -6.76
N ILE A 366 30.20 -4.01 -6.54
CA ILE A 366 28.85 -3.46 -6.68
C ILE A 366 28.19 -3.46 -5.30
N THR A 367 27.75 -2.28 -4.85
CA THR A 367 27.04 -2.08 -3.59
C THR A 367 25.56 -1.85 -3.88
N ILE A 368 24.70 -2.67 -3.28
CA ILE A 368 23.27 -2.70 -3.55
C ILE A 368 22.53 -2.53 -2.23
N PRO A 369 22.06 -1.32 -1.89
CA PRO A 369 21.17 -1.16 -0.74
C PRO A 369 19.87 -1.94 -0.94
N TYR A 370 19.33 -2.52 0.13
CA TYR A 370 18.14 -3.35 0.05
C TYR A 370 17.25 -3.29 1.29
N ILE A 371 15.98 -3.63 1.10
CA ILE A 371 15.00 -3.82 2.17
C ILE A 371 14.12 -5.04 1.85
N PHE A 372 13.91 -5.92 2.83
CA PHE A 372 12.98 -7.04 2.66
C PHE A 372 11.57 -6.60 3.02
N MET A 373 10.65 -6.69 2.07
CA MET A 373 9.22 -6.43 2.29
C MET A 373 8.50 -7.66 2.86
N ALA A 374 8.99 -8.85 2.49
CA ALA A 374 8.54 -10.15 2.94
C ALA A 374 9.68 -11.17 2.82
N PRO A 375 9.60 -12.38 3.41
CA PRO A 375 10.60 -13.44 3.22
C PRO A 375 10.89 -13.78 1.74
N GLU A 376 9.92 -13.56 0.87
CA GLU A 376 9.94 -13.82 -0.56
C GLU A 376 9.97 -12.57 -1.44
N MET A 377 10.09 -11.36 -0.84
CA MET A 377 10.16 -10.11 -1.60
C MET A 377 11.21 -9.15 -1.01
N VAL A 378 12.12 -8.69 -1.86
CA VAL A 378 13.14 -7.69 -1.53
C VAL A 378 13.10 -6.54 -2.54
N VAL A 379 13.24 -5.31 -2.07
CA VAL A 379 13.47 -4.14 -2.92
C VAL A 379 14.93 -3.76 -2.84
N VAL A 380 15.56 -3.54 -3.99
CA VAL A 380 16.98 -3.20 -4.08
C VAL A 380 17.19 -1.90 -4.82
N MET A 381 18.26 -1.18 -4.49
CA MET A 381 18.74 0.00 -5.19
C MET A 381 20.02 -0.28 -5.96
N ASN A 382 20.09 0.23 -7.19
CA ASN A 382 21.28 0.13 -8.03
C ASN A 382 21.89 1.54 -8.25
N ASP A 383 23.22 1.64 -8.16
CA ASP A 383 24.02 2.86 -8.36
C ASP A 383 24.16 3.32 -9.83
N ARG A 384 23.67 2.52 -10.78
CA ARG A 384 23.67 2.80 -12.24
C ARG A 384 25.02 3.10 -12.89
N ARG A 385 26.16 3.06 -12.19
CA ARG A 385 27.45 2.85 -12.88
C ARG A 385 27.46 1.46 -13.52
N ASN A 386 26.77 0.52 -12.87
CA ASN A 386 26.44 -0.79 -13.42
C ASN A 386 25.00 -0.80 -13.97
N ALA A 387 24.83 -0.42 -15.24
CA ALA A 387 23.55 -0.43 -15.95
C ALA A 387 22.83 -1.80 -15.97
N PHE A 388 23.52 -2.87 -15.56
CA PHE A 388 23.20 -4.27 -15.85
C PHE A 388 22.13 -4.92 -14.97
N MET A 389 21.84 -4.36 -13.79
CA MET A 389 20.76 -4.83 -12.91
C MET A 389 19.43 -4.07 -13.08
N ALA A 390 19.39 -3.11 -14.01
CA ALA A 390 18.25 -2.21 -14.25
C ALA A 390 17.85 -1.36 -13.03
N PRO A 391 16.77 -0.52 -13.07
CA PRO A 391 16.52 0.43 -11.99
C PRO A 391 16.22 -0.28 -10.67
N THR A 392 16.40 0.48 -9.58
CA THR A 392 15.82 0.21 -8.27
C THR A 392 14.46 -0.46 -8.42
N GLY A 393 14.28 -1.65 -7.82
CA GLY A 393 13.18 -2.51 -8.18
C GLY A 393 12.94 -3.68 -7.22
N ARG A 394 11.81 -4.34 -7.44
CA ARG A 394 11.32 -5.47 -6.63
C ARG A 394 11.85 -6.78 -7.18
N TYR A 395 12.28 -7.66 -6.30
CA TYR A 395 12.73 -9.01 -6.59
C TYR A 395 11.89 -9.99 -5.78
N HIS A 396 11.41 -11.03 -6.45
CA HIS A 396 10.61 -12.09 -5.86
C HIS A 396 11.41 -13.39 -5.78
N LYS A 397 11.28 -14.11 -4.67
CA LYS A 397 11.85 -15.45 -4.52
C LYS A 397 10.93 -16.45 -5.22
N VAL A 398 11.38 -16.98 -6.35
CA VAL A 398 10.60 -17.89 -7.20
C VAL A 398 11.35 -19.20 -7.44
N LEU A 399 10.62 -20.26 -7.77
CA LEU A 399 11.21 -21.53 -8.18
C LEU A 399 11.95 -21.33 -9.50
N GLU A 400 13.21 -21.77 -9.58
CA GLU A 400 14.01 -21.64 -10.79
C GLU A 400 13.35 -22.34 -12.00
N SER A 401 12.59 -23.42 -11.74
CA SER A 401 11.87 -24.17 -12.77
C SER A 401 10.77 -23.36 -13.48
N THR A 402 10.32 -22.22 -12.92
CA THR A 402 9.32 -21.37 -13.56
C THR A 402 9.94 -20.37 -14.54
N LEU A 403 11.28 -20.26 -14.58
CA LEU A 403 11.97 -19.36 -15.50
C LEU A 403 12.07 -19.94 -16.91
N SER A 404 11.88 -19.10 -17.92
CA SER A 404 12.05 -19.49 -19.33
C SER A 404 13.52 -19.58 -19.79
N LYS A 405 14.47 -19.05 -19.02
CA LYS A 405 15.88 -18.87 -19.41
C LYS A 405 16.84 -19.98 -18.95
N GLY A 406 16.30 -21.13 -18.50
CA GLY A 406 17.09 -22.28 -18.06
C GLY A 406 17.84 -22.07 -16.73
N THR A 407 18.44 -23.15 -16.21
CA THR A 407 19.05 -23.19 -14.87
C THR A 407 20.33 -22.35 -14.76
N ILE A 408 20.61 -21.85 -13.56
CA ILE A 408 21.84 -21.17 -13.17
C ILE A 408 22.74 -22.19 -12.44
N ALA A 409 23.88 -22.49 -13.06
CA ALA A 409 24.90 -23.32 -12.45
C ALA A 409 25.67 -22.54 -11.37
N LYS A 410 26.04 -23.24 -10.29
CA LYS A 410 26.91 -22.69 -9.25
C LYS A 410 28.30 -22.38 -9.84
N PRO A 411 28.83 -21.16 -9.70
CA PRO A 411 30.12 -20.79 -10.27
C PRO A 411 31.28 -21.31 -9.41
N VAL A 412 32.47 -21.39 -9.99
CA VAL A 412 33.73 -21.57 -9.24
C VAL A 412 34.32 -20.19 -8.96
N VAL A 413 34.51 -19.85 -7.68
CA VAL A 413 35.10 -18.58 -7.22
C VAL A 413 36.51 -18.87 -6.67
N PRO A 414 37.61 -18.55 -7.38
CA PRO A 414 38.97 -18.95 -6.99
C PRO A 414 39.43 -18.40 -5.64
N ASP A 415 39.05 -17.17 -5.30
CA ASP A 415 39.47 -16.45 -4.09
C ASP A 415 38.29 -16.22 -3.13
N LEU A 416 37.47 -17.26 -2.93
CA LEU A 416 36.33 -17.17 -2.03
C LEU A 416 36.78 -16.95 -0.58
N VAL A 417 36.42 -15.81 -0.01
CA VAL A 417 36.77 -15.39 1.35
C VAL A 417 35.65 -15.78 2.33
N PRO A 418 35.95 -16.60 3.34
CA PRO A 418 34.98 -16.96 4.37
C PRO A 418 34.52 -15.74 5.19
N THR A 419 33.31 -15.81 5.73
CA THR A 419 32.71 -14.76 6.58
C THR A 419 33.63 -14.30 7.73
N GLU A 420 34.35 -15.22 8.36
CA GLU A 420 35.26 -14.90 9.48
C GLU A 420 36.48 -14.08 9.04
N GLU A 421 36.97 -14.29 7.82
CA GLU A 421 38.07 -13.47 7.28
C GLU A 421 37.60 -12.07 6.86
N ILE A 422 36.34 -11.94 6.42
CA ILE A 422 35.70 -10.63 6.16
C ILE A 422 35.57 -9.85 7.48
N LYS A 423 35.09 -10.51 8.55
CA LYS A 423 34.99 -9.92 9.90
C LYS A 423 36.33 -9.43 10.44
N ALA A 424 37.39 -10.20 10.21
CA ALA A 424 38.74 -9.86 10.67
C ALA A 424 39.36 -8.69 9.89
N GLY A 425 38.68 -8.15 8.86
CA GLY A 425 39.18 -7.03 8.05
C GLY A 425 40.37 -7.39 7.16
N VAL A 426 40.69 -8.67 7.04
CA VAL A 426 41.97 -9.14 6.46
C VAL A 426 42.00 -8.99 4.94
N LYS A 427 40.84 -8.96 4.26
CA LYS A 427 40.79 -8.85 2.78
C LYS A 427 39.72 -7.98 2.13
N LEU A 428 38.65 -7.51 2.78
CA LEU A 428 37.55 -6.88 2.00
C LEU A 428 36.69 -5.77 2.62
N ALA A 429 36.89 -5.32 3.86
CA ALA A 429 36.18 -4.13 4.33
C ALA A 429 36.94 -2.86 3.89
N ALA A 430 36.48 -2.19 2.83
CA ALA A 430 36.81 -0.78 2.68
C ALA A 430 36.33 -0.05 3.95
N ALA A 431 37.06 1.00 4.38
CA ALA A 431 36.81 1.65 5.67
C ALA A 431 35.35 2.10 5.90
N ASN A 432 34.56 2.23 4.82
CA ASN A 432 33.15 2.60 4.82
C ASN A 432 32.15 1.43 4.80
N HIS A 433 32.55 0.19 5.06
CA HIS A 433 31.68 -1.01 5.05
C HIS A 433 31.82 -1.84 6.34
N GLN A 434 31.84 -1.17 7.48
CA GLN A 434 31.96 -1.80 8.80
C GLN A 434 30.61 -2.29 9.32
N LEU A 435 30.60 -3.39 10.09
CA LEU A 435 29.40 -3.80 10.81
C LEU A 435 29.21 -2.96 12.06
N TRP A 436 28.00 -2.45 12.24
CA TRP A 436 27.57 -1.64 13.38
C TRP A 436 26.35 -2.27 14.04
N ASP A 437 26.14 -1.98 15.31
CA ASP A 437 24.84 -2.21 15.94
C ASP A 437 23.85 -1.17 15.38
N MET A 438 22.90 -1.62 14.57
CA MET A 438 21.95 -0.73 13.90
C MET A 438 20.78 -0.33 14.80
N ASP A 439 20.54 -1.08 15.89
CA ASP A 439 19.57 -0.74 16.92
C ASP A 439 20.14 0.34 17.85
N ASN A 440 21.45 0.30 18.14
CA ASN A 440 22.16 1.25 18.99
C ASN A 440 23.39 1.86 18.28
N ILE A 441 23.16 2.60 17.19
CA ILE A 441 24.25 3.15 16.36
C ILE A 441 25.17 4.05 17.21
N PRO A 442 26.45 3.66 17.41
CA PRO A 442 27.38 4.41 18.24
C PRO A 442 27.88 5.67 17.53
N GLU A 443 28.44 6.63 18.27
CA GLU A 443 28.79 7.96 17.73
C GLU A 443 29.87 7.88 16.63
N GLU A 444 30.84 6.98 16.76
CA GLU A 444 31.88 6.73 15.76
C GLU A 444 31.37 6.18 14.43
N ALA A 445 30.17 5.59 14.42
CA ALA A 445 29.51 5.11 13.21
C ALA A 445 28.70 6.22 12.51
N ARG A 446 28.45 7.34 13.19
CA ARG A 446 27.65 8.46 12.70
C ARG A 446 28.54 9.39 11.86
N GLY A 447 28.51 9.17 10.56
CA GLY A 447 29.12 10.06 9.59
C GLY A 447 28.15 11.14 9.11
N GLN A 448 28.66 12.00 8.23
CA GLN A 448 27.83 12.83 7.36
C GLN A 448 28.40 12.70 5.95
N ASP A 449 27.62 12.12 5.05
CA ASP A 449 28.02 12.00 3.64
C ASP A 449 27.95 13.40 2.99
N PRO A 450 29.09 14.00 2.61
CA PRO A 450 29.12 15.35 2.08
C PRO A 450 28.38 15.48 0.74
N ARG A 451 28.11 14.36 0.06
CA ARG A 451 27.34 14.36 -1.19
C ARG A 451 25.85 14.64 -0.97
N LEU A 452 25.32 14.35 0.22
CA LEU A 452 23.93 14.68 0.59
C LEU A 452 23.76 16.13 1.02
N ILE A 453 24.84 16.83 1.34
CA ILE A 453 24.79 18.19 1.86
C ILE A 453 24.39 19.15 0.73
N ASP A 454 23.28 19.82 0.93
CA ASP A 454 22.83 20.92 0.09
C ASP A 454 23.79 22.13 0.17
N GLY A 455 23.98 22.78 -0.97
CA GLY A 455 24.71 24.04 -1.02
C GLY A 455 23.78 25.21 -0.72
N PRO A 456 24.29 26.41 -0.41
CA PRO A 456 23.45 27.60 -0.25
C PRO A 456 22.61 27.92 -1.51
N ASP A 457 23.02 27.38 -2.66
CA ASP A 457 22.47 27.64 -3.98
C ASP A 457 21.95 26.37 -4.70
N HIS A 458 22.01 25.18 -4.09
CA HIS A 458 21.55 23.93 -4.71
C HIS A 458 20.84 23.01 -3.72
N GLY A 459 19.80 22.31 -4.19
CA GLY A 459 19.08 21.28 -3.42
C GLY A 459 18.81 20.01 -4.23
N TRP A 460 18.37 18.96 -3.55
CA TRP A 460 17.96 17.69 -4.17
C TRP A 460 16.46 17.64 -4.47
N TRP A 461 16.10 17.41 -5.74
CA TRP A 461 14.72 17.46 -6.23
C TRP A 461 14.32 16.27 -7.08
N MET A 462 13.06 15.86 -7.00
CA MET A 462 12.46 14.91 -7.96
C MET A 462 11.43 15.62 -8.84
N GLY A 463 11.60 15.54 -10.15
CA GLY A 463 10.72 16.22 -11.12
C GLY A 463 9.44 15.45 -11.47
N PHE A 464 9.49 14.11 -11.57
CA PHE A 464 8.33 13.26 -11.87
C PHE A 464 8.60 11.82 -11.38
N GLY A 465 7.62 11.14 -10.79
CA GLY A 465 7.76 9.79 -10.27
C GLY A 465 6.49 8.94 -10.34
N ALA A 466 6.65 7.63 -10.19
CA ALA A 466 5.51 6.73 -10.00
C ALA A 466 4.73 7.16 -8.75
N GLY A 467 3.41 7.39 -8.87
CA GLY A 467 2.55 7.80 -7.74
C GLY A 467 1.83 9.14 -7.87
N GLY A 468 2.11 9.95 -8.91
CA GLY A 468 1.46 11.26 -9.15
C GLY A 468 2.45 12.42 -9.29
N GLU A 469 1.95 13.66 -9.49
CA GLU A 469 2.77 14.88 -9.46
C GLU A 469 3.15 15.20 -8.00
N HIS A 470 4.35 14.80 -7.59
CA HIS A 470 4.92 15.13 -6.29
C HIS A 470 6.32 15.72 -6.48
N THR A 471 6.54 16.95 -6.01
CA THR A 471 7.86 17.56 -5.97
C THR A 471 8.46 17.33 -4.59
N TYR A 472 9.53 16.57 -4.53
CA TYR A 472 10.23 16.30 -3.28
C TYR A 472 11.44 17.23 -3.12
N ARG A 473 11.75 17.61 -1.88
CA ARG A 473 12.91 18.42 -1.54
C ARG A 473 13.56 17.95 -0.24
N GLN A 474 14.85 17.67 -0.30
CA GLN A 474 15.71 17.51 0.89
C GLN A 474 16.55 18.79 1.00
N ASP A 475 16.59 19.42 2.17
CA ASP A 475 17.38 20.62 2.45
C ASP A 475 17.59 20.85 3.96
N PHE A 476 18.05 22.05 4.34
CA PHE A 476 18.17 22.50 5.73
C PHE A 476 17.20 23.65 6.02
N ASP A 477 16.64 23.65 7.23
CA ASP A 477 15.87 24.80 7.72
C ASP A 477 16.79 25.92 8.25
N PRO A 478 16.25 27.12 8.57
CA PRO A 478 17.06 28.24 9.07
C PRO A 478 17.76 27.95 10.40
N ASP A 479 17.28 26.96 11.16
CA ASP A 479 17.85 26.52 12.43
C ASP A 479 18.97 25.48 12.22
N GLY A 480 19.28 25.12 10.97
CA GLY A 480 20.34 24.17 10.59
C GLY A 480 19.95 22.71 10.74
N GLN A 481 18.67 22.38 10.92
CA GLN A 481 18.16 21.01 10.98
C GLN A 481 17.91 20.46 9.58
N PHE A 482 18.18 19.17 9.37
CA PHE A 482 17.83 18.50 8.12
C PHE A 482 16.32 18.48 7.97
N ARG A 483 15.85 18.67 6.74
CA ARG A 483 14.44 18.62 6.37
C ARG A 483 14.29 17.80 5.09
N PHE A 484 13.38 16.85 5.12
CA PHE A 484 12.88 16.16 3.93
C PHE A 484 11.39 16.44 3.80
N SER A 485 10.99 17.03 2.68
CA SER A 485 9.63 17.52 2.43
C SER A 485 9.09 17.03 1.09
N VAL A 486 7.78 16.89 1.03
CA VAL A 486 7.01 16.70 -0.19
C VAL A 486 6.09 17.90 -0.40
N TYR A 487 6.08 18.39 -1.62
CA TYR A 487 5.27 19.50 -2.08
C TYR A 487 4.43 19.04 -3.27
N THR A 488 3.12 19.28 -3.18
CA THR A 488 2.22 19.12 -4.31
C THR A 488 1.39 20.39 -4.45
N PRO A 489 1.44 21.08 -5.62
CA PRO A 489 0.71 22.32 -5.86
C PRO A 489 -0.78 22.20 -5.53
N GLY A 490 -1.31 23.16 -4.76
CA GLY A 490 -2.74 23.19 -4.39
C GLY A 490 -3.18 22.11 -3.39
N GLN A 491 -2.26 21.24 -2.93
CA GLN A 491 -2.60 20.12 -2.06
C GLN A 491 -1.91 20.16 -0.69
N TRP A 492 -0.61 19.88 -0.65
CA TRP A 492 0.13 19.59 0.58
C TRP A 492 1.52 20.17 0.52
N ASN A 493 1.92 20.78 1.63
CA ASN A 493 3.32 20.95 1.96
C ASN A 493 3.52 20.11 3.23
N ASN A 494 4.13 18.94 3.12
CA ASN A 494 4.35 18.05 4.27
C ASN A 494 5.85 17.88 4.52
N ILE A 495 6.25 17.98 5.77
CA ILE A 495 7.57 17.55 6.23
C ILE A 495 7.48 16.04 6.50
N LEU A 496 8.21 15.26 5.73
CA LEU A 496 8.34 13.82 5.90
C LEU A 496 9.27 13.50 7.08
N ALA A 497 10.40 14.20 7.15
CA ALA A 497 11.35 14.10 8.25
C ALA A 497 11.99 15.46 8.55
N ARG A 498 12.23 15.76 9.83
CA ARG A 498 13.01 16.93 10.26
C ARG A 498 13.75 16.62 11.54
N GLY A 499 15.02 17.03 11.62
CA GLY A 499 15.77 17.02 12.87
C GLY A 499 17.28 16.81 12.68
N GLU A 500 17.91 16.27 13.72
CA GLU A 500 19.32 15.90 13.68
C GLU A 500 19.51 14.73 12.71
N TRP A 501 20.61 14.69 11.98
CA TRP A 501 20.83 13.65 10.98
C TRP A 501 22.25 13.14 10.97
N PHE A 502 22.40 11.90 10.51
CA PHE A 502 23.69 11.28 10.25
C PHE A 502 23.54 10.19 9.21
N THR A 503 24.67 9.77 8.65
CA THR A 503 24.75 8.61 7.76
C THR A 503 25.55 7.47 8.36
N VAL A 504 25.31 6.26 7.88
CA VAL A 504 26.09 5.05 8.19
C VAL A 504 26.52 4.38 6.88
N ASN A 505 27.82 4.11 6.76
CA ASN A 505 28.45 3.42 5.61
C ASN A 505 28.09 4.01 4.24
N ASP A 506 27.81 5.31 4.16
CA ASP A 506 27.38 5.99 2.94
C ASP A 506 26.16 5.35 2.23
N MET A 507 25.31 4.65 2.99
CA MET A 507 24.15 3.90 2.47
C MET A 507 22.86 4.14 3.26
N LEU A 508 22.94 4.44 4.56
CA LEU A 508 21.79 4.77 5.40
C LEU A 508 21.87 6.25 5.78
N LEU A 509 20.76 6.96 5.64
CA LEU A 509 20.48 8.28 6.22
C LEU A 509 19.46 8.09 7.35
N ARG A 510 19.77 8.58 8.55
CA ARG A 510 18.84 8.62 9.70
C ARG A 510 18.60 10.06 10.11
N VAL A 511 17.33 10.43 10.33
CA VAL A 511 16.90 11.74 10.85
C VAL A 511 16.14 11.56 12.17
N ILE A 512 16.66 12.13 13.25
CA ILE A 512 16.09 12.09 14.59
C ILE A 512 15.29 13.36 14.84
N GLY A 513 13.98 13.22 14.97
CA GLY A 513 13.07 14.31 15.28
C GLY A 513 13.25 14.89 16.69
N PRO A 514 12.77 16.12 16.95
CA PRO A 514 12.83 16.74 18.29
C PRO A 514 12.13 15.94 19.39
N ASP A 515 11.23 15.02 19.02
CA ASP A 515 10.54 14.09 19.92
C ASP A 515 11.31 12.78 20.15
N GLY A 516 12.52 12.65 19.59
CA GLY A 516 13.39 11.48 19.69
C GLY A 516 13.08 10.36 18.69
N ARG A 517 12.11 10.53 17.79
CA ARG A 517 11.76 9.51 16.78
C ARG A 517 12.73 9.51 15.60
N THR A 518 13.01 8.34 15.04
CA THR A 518 13.94 8.15 13.93
C THR A 518 13.24 7.99 12.58
N ASN A 519 13.85 8.57 11.54
CA ASN A 519 13.43 8.43 10.15
C ASN A 519 14.59 7.90 9.29
N ASP A 520 14.43 6.70 8.74
CA ASP A 520 15.50 5.96 8.07
C ASP A 520 15.27 5.88 6.56
N PHE A 521 16.33 6.13 5.80
CA PHE A 521 16.33 6.10 4.35
C PHE A 521 17.58 5.38 3.85
N LEU A 522 17.41 4.36 3.02
CA LEU A 522 18.52 3.80 2.27
C LEU A 522 18.75 4.66 1.03
N TYR A 523 20.00 4.90 0.65
CA TYR A 523 20.31 5.78 -0.45
C TYR A 523 21.55 5.35 -1.22
N VAL A 524 21.66 5.87 -2.45
CA VAL A 524 22.83 5.71 -3.31
C VAL A 524 23.08 7.00 -4.06
N VAL A 525 24.30 7.55 -3.98
CA VAL A 525 24.72 8.69 -4.81
C VAL A 525 25.61 8.21 -5.95
N ALA A 526 25.25 8.59 -7.18
CA ALA A 526 26.08 8.35 -8.36
C ALA A 526 26.50 9.66 -9.02
N ASP A 527 27.80 9.79 -9.30
CA ASP A 527 28.39 10.96 -9.98
C ASP A 527 28.23 10.88 -11.50
N THR A 528 27.01 10.62 -11.99
CA THR A 528 26.74 10.60 -13.44
C THR A 528 25.85 11.77 -13.83
N PRO A 529 26.06 12.40 -15.01
CA PRO A 529 25.21 13.50 -15.48
C PRO A 529 23.73 13.10 -15.70
N VAL A 530 23.43 11.80 -15.72
CA VAL A 530 22.12 11.26 -16.09
C VAL A 530 21.34 10.79 -14.85
N TYR A 531 22.00 10.33 -13.78
CA TYR A 531 21.34 9.74 -12.61
C TYR A 531 21.95 10.20 -11.27
N PRO A 532 21.60 11.41 -10.84
CA PRO A 532 21.90 11.92 -9.50
C PRO A 532 21.09 11.13 -8.41
N LEU A 533 21.49 11.24 -7.12
CA LEU A 533 21.00 10.53 -5.90
C LEU A 533 19.70 9.73 -6.03
N ARG A 534 19.72 8.48 -5.57
CA ARG A 534 18.53 7.64 -5.37
C ARG A 534 18.26 7.48 -3.88
N HIS A 535 17.01 7.31 -3.50
CA HIS A 535 16.66 6.77 -2.18
C HIS A 535 15.65 5.63 -2.29
N LEU A 536 15.58 4.87 -1.20
CA LEU A 536 14.57 3.90 -0.86
C LEU A 536 14.14 4.19 0.58
N SER A 537 12.85 4.46 0.77
CA SER A 537 12.31 4.77 2.10
C SER A 537 12.22 3.51 2.96
N PHE A 538 12.74 3.62 4.19
CA PHE A 538 12.64 2.57 5.23
C PHE A 538 11.44 2.82 6.17
N GLN A 539 10.69 3.91 5.97
CA GLN A 539 9.67 4.40 6.90
C GLN A 539 8.21 4.11 6.50
N ASP A 540 7.33 4.25 7.50
CA ASP A 540 5.86 4.14 7.46
C ASP A 540 5.13 5.07 6.48
N TYR A 541 5.80 6.06 5.88
CA TYR A 541 5.17 6.80 4.78
C TYR A 541 4.97 5.88 3.57
N GLU A 542 6.00 5.15 3.16
CA GLU A 542 5.98 4.05 2.18
C GLU A 542 7.29 3.24 2.30
N ARG A 543 7.25 2.06 2.92
CA ARG A 543 8.42 1.16 2.92
C ARG A 543 8.62 0.58 1.52
N GLY A 544 9.86 0.53 1.06
CA GLY A 544 10.16 -0.01 -0.27
C GLY A 544 9.82 0.94 -1.43
N ASP A 545 9.40 2.18 -1.13
CA ASP A 545 9.23 3.22 -2.16
C ASP A 545 10.57 3.78 -2.59
N SER A 546 10.81 3.72 -3.89
CA SER A 546 12.07 4.11 -4.51
C SER A 546 11.91 5.39 -5.32
N ARG A 547 12.79 6.35 -5.08
CA ARG A 547 12.73 7.67 -5.71
C ARG A 547 14.10 8.07 -6.25
N LEU A 548 14.09 8.84 -7.34
CA LEU A 548 15.27 9.37 -8.00
C LEU A 548 15.28 10.89 -7.83
N PHE A 549 16.39 11.44 -7.33
CA PHE A 549 16.59 12.85 -7.04
C PHE A 549 17.73 13.42 -7.86
N THR A 550 17.49 14.59 -8.42
CA THR A 550 18.48 15.40 -9.12
C THR A 550 18.82 16.64 -8.33
N ARG A 551 20.12 16.91 -8.24
CA ARG A 551 20.62 18.17 -7.69
C ARG A 551 20.42 19.29 -8.72
N TYR A 552 19.67 20.31 -8.35
CA TYR A 552 19.44 21.50 -9.17
C TYR A 552 19.81 22.77 -8.40
N PRO A 553 20.16 23.87 -9.09
CA PRO A 553 20.25 25.17 -8.42
C PRO A 553 18.88 25.53 -7.83
N ASN A 554 18.86 26.16 -6.66
CA ASN A 554 17.66 26.45 -5.87
C ASN A 554 16.61 27.28 -6.64
N GLN A 555 17.04 28.06 -7.64
CA GLN A 555 16.19 28.88 -8.52
C GLN A 555 15.54 28.11 -9.68
N PHE A 556 15.89 26.84 -9.90
CA PHE A 556 15.36 25.99 -10.96
C PHE A 556 14.46 24.91 -10.36
N VAL A 557 13.18 25.23 -10.17
CA VAL A 557 12.13 24.22 -9.96
C VAL A 557 11.60 23.83 -11.33
N PHE A 558 11.90 22.61 -11.79
CA PHE A 558 11.42 22.14 -13.10
C PHE A 558 9.90 22.03 -13.12
N GLY A 559 9.25 22.64 -14.13
CA GLY A 559 7.88 22.32 -14.53
C GLY A 559 6.74 23.13 -13.90
N HIS A 560 7.00 24.00 -12.92
CA HIS A 560 5.93 24.74 -12.23
C HIS A 560 6.35 26.18 -11.88
N ASP A 561 5.45 27.16 -12.07
CA ASP A 561 5.67 28.60 -11.83
C ASP A 561 5.77 29.00 -10.33
N TYR A 562 6.12 28.07 -9.43
CA TYR A 562 6.13 28.28 -7.98
C TYR A 562 7.41 27.76 -7.32
N GLU A 563 8.00 28.57 -6.44
CA GLU A 563 9.14 28.19 -5.59
C GLU A 563 8.67 27.33 -4.40
N ILE A 564 9.34 26.20 -4.11
CA ILE A 564 9.33 25.66 -2.73
C ILE A 564 10.18 26.63 -1.91
N PRO A 565 9.63 27.43 -0.98
CA PRO A 565 10.42 28.49 -0.37
C PRO A 565 11.51 27.90 0.52
N ILE A 566 12.73 28.40 0.35
CA ILE A 566 13.85 28.10 1.25
C ILE A 566 13.46 28.60 2.65
N GLY A 567 13.48 27.72 3.64
CA GLY A 567 13.35 28.12 5.05
C GLY A 567 12.00 28.65 5.54
N ASN A 568 10.95 28.78 4.72
CA ASN A 568 9.62 29.08 5.26
C ASN A 568 8.98 27.85 5.90
N PRO A 569 8.21 28.03 6.99
CA PRO A 569 7.48 26.96 7.66
C PRO A 569 6.41 26.42 6.71
N VAL A 570 6.73 25.28 6.13
CA VAL A 570 5.74 24.34 5.64
C VAL A 570 5.03 23.77 6.87
N LEU A 571 3.69 23.75 6.86
CA LEU A 571 2.91 23.19 7.97
C LEU A 571 3.48 21.81 8.33
N MET A 572 3.97 21.66 9.57
CA MET A 572 4.05 20.32 10.13
C MET A 572 2.60 19.83 10.16
N GLY A 573 2.26 18.85 9.32
CA GLY A 573 1.14 18.00 9.67
C GLY A 573 1.40 17.54 11.10
N ASN A 574 0.43 17.66 12.01
CA ASN A 574 0.52 17.21 13.40
C ASN A 574 0.69 15.67 13.51
N THR A 575 1.02 15.04 12.41
CA THR A 575 1.08 13.63 12.05
C THR A 575 2.35 13.46 11.23
N THR A 576 3.51 13.55 11.89
CA THR A 576 4.71 12.87 11.39
C THR A 576 4.31 11.43 11.00
N PHE A 577 4.85 10.93 9.90
CA PHE A 577 4.62 9.56 9.45
C PHE A 577 5.24 8.63 10.50
N ARG A 578 4.37 8.09 11.36
CA ARG A 578 4.68 7.64 12.72
C ARG A 578 5.02 6.16 12.75
N GLN A 579 6.28 5.82 12.98
CA GLN A 579 6.57 4.55 13.65
C GLN A 579 6.61 4.79 15.15
N ALA A 580 5.66 4.21 15.88
CA ALA A 580 5.95 3.82 17.25
C ALA A 580 6.88 2.61 17.18
N PRO A 581 7.92 2.50 18.03
CA PRO A 581 8.75 1.30 18.04
C PRO A 581 7.86 0.06 18.15
N PRO A 582 8.16 -1.04 17.43
CA PRO A 582 7.41 -2.28 17.56
C PRO A 582 7.65 -2.78 18.99
N SER A 583 6.72 -2.44 19.85
CA SER A 583 6.59 -2.93 21.20
C SER A 583 5.25 -3.64 21.28
N PRO A 584 5.16 -4.73 22.07
CA PRO A 584 3.92 -5.47 22.26
C PRO A 584 2.82 -4.50 22.71
N ARG A 585 1.74 -4.40 21.94
CA ARG A 585 0.60 -3.54 22.31
C ARG A 585 -0.16 -4.23 23.45
N PRO A 586 -0.54 -3.53 24.54
CA PRO A 586 -1.46 -4.08 25.53
C PRO A 586 -2.79 -4.46 24.87
N CYS A 587 -3.48 -5.48 25.41
CA CYS A 587 -4.66 -5.97 24.72
C CYS A 587 -5.79 -4.94 24.62
N PRO A 588 -6.26 -4.60 23.41
CA PRO A 588 -7.19 -3.50 23.28
C PRO A 588 -8.60 -3.91 23.72
N GLY A 589 -9.08 -3.31 24.82
CA GLY A 589 -10.52 -3.28 25.16
C GLY A 589 -10.97 -4.03 26.41
N ILE A 590 -10.08 -4.64 27.22
CA ILE A 590 -10.46 -5.21 28.52
C ILE A 590 -9.45 -4.81 29.61
N PRO A 591 -9.79 -3.86 30.50
CA PRO A 591 -8.94 -3.53 31.64
C PRO A 591 -8.61 -4.81 32.45
N GLY A 592 -7.32 -5.13 32.59
CA GLY A 592 -6.84 -6.24 33.43
C GLY A 592 -6.81 -7.64 32.79
N LYS A 593 -6.95 -7.79 31.45
CA LYS A 593 -6.87 -9.10 30.78
C LYS A 593 -5.88 -9.13 29.61
N GLY A 594 -4.62 -9.46 29.91
CA GLY A 594 -3.63 -9.97 28.95
C GLY A 594 -2.84 -8.93 28.14
N SER A 595 -1.70 -9.38 27.61
CA SER A 595 -0.88 -8.69 26.61
C SER A 595 -1.15 -9.29 25.24
N CYS A 596 -1.14 -8.46 24.20
CA CYS A 596 -1.33 -8.90 22.83
C CYS A 596 0.01 -9.02 22.13
N GLY A 597 0.16 -10.04 21.29
CA GLY A 597 1.23 -10.08 20.29
C GLY A 597 0.94 -9.12 19.13
N ASN A 598 1.42 -9.47 17.93
CA ASN A 598 1.31 -8.64 16.73
C ASN A 598 -0.10 -8.62 16.12
N THR A 599 -1.04 -9.41 16.65
CA THR A 599 -2.42 -9.49 16.15
C THR A 599 -3.44 -9.58 17.30
N ILE A 600 -4.72 -9.28 16.99
CA ILE A 600 -5.86 -9.58 17.87
C ILE A 600 -6.06 -11.09 18.12
N TYR A 601 -5.42 -11.96 17.35
CA TYR A 601 -5.48 -13.42 17.57
C TYR A 601 -4.30 -13.95 18.39
N ASP A 602 -3.24 -13.14 18.57
CA ASP A 602 -2.20 -13.36 19.59
C ASP A 602 -2.68 -12.91 20.98
N CYS A 603 -3.96 -12.54 21.10
CA CYS A 603 -4.66 -12.38 22.36
C CYS A 603 -4.91 -13.75 22.99
N THR A 604 -4.50 -13.95 24.24
CA THR A 604 -5.10 -14.99 25.11
C THR A 604 -6.47 -14.57 25.65
N CYS A 605 -7.19 -13.69 24.95
CA CYS A 605 -8.47 -13.15 25.38
C CYS A 605 -9.57 -14.21 25.20
N PRO A 606 -10.25 -14.66 26.28
CA PRO A 606 -11.40 -15.52 26.14
C PRO A 606 -12.54 -14.73 25.48
N VAL A 607 -12.85 -15.06 24.23
CA VAL A 607 -14.10 -14.67 23.59
C VAL A 607 -15.23 -15.31 24.41
N LYS A 608 -16.16 -14.51 24.93
CA LYS A 608 -17.37 -15.09 25.54
C LYS A 608 -18.19 -15.75 24.41
N PRO A 609 -18.72 -16.96 24.65
CA PRO A 609 -19.52 -17.69 23.66
C PRO A 609 -20.79 -16.96 23.26
#